data_AF-A0A661U8G6-F1
#
_entry.id   AF-A0A661U8G6-F1
#
_cell.length_a   1.000
_cell.length_b   1.000
_cell.length_c   1.000
_cell.angle_alpha   90.00
_cell.angle_beta   90.00
_cell.angle_gamma   90.00
#
_symmetry.space_group_name_H-M   'P 1'
#
loop_
_entity.id
_entity.type
_entity.pdbx_description
1 polymer ?
#
loop_
_entity_poly.entity_id
_entity_poly.type
_entity_poly.pdbx_seq_one_letter_code
_entity_poly.pdbx_strand_id
1 'polypeptide(L)' 'IMAKVGVSVAVADAAPEVREAADYVTQNRGGDGAVREVCEMILKAQDKWGEVVQHYRMML' A
#
# COMPACT_ATOMS: atom_id res chain seq x y z
N ILE A 1 7.80 -14.57 6.76
CA ILE A 1 7.16 -13.42 7.46
C ILE A 1 5.77 -13.14 6.89
N MET A 2 5.58 -13.19 5.57
CA MET A 2 4.28 -13.01 4.91
C MET A 2 3.12 -13.75 5.59
N ALA A 3 3.26 -15.05 5.84
CA ALA A 3 2.23 -15.86 6.52
C ALA A 3 2.06 -15.62 8.04
N LYS A 4 2.76 -14.64 8.63
CA LYS A 4 2.73 -14.35 10.08
C LYS A 4 2.11 -12.98 10.41
N VAL A 5 1.67 -12.22 9.41
CA VAL A 5 1.08 -10.89 9.58
C VAL A 5 -0.40 -10.90 9.18
N GLY A 6 -1.16 -9.88 9.57
CA GLY A 6 -2.59 -9.81 9.24
C GLY A 6 -2.87 -9.49 7.78
N VAL A 7 -2.05 -8.64 7.15
CA VAL A 7 -2.08 -8.35 5.72
C VAL A 7 -0.65 -8.23 5.23
N SER A 8 -0.26 -9.10 4.31
CA SER A 8 1.06 -9.13 3.68
C SER A 8 1.02 -8.49 2.30
N VAL A 9 2.06 -7.74 1.94
CA VAL A 9 2.12 -6.99 0.68
C VAL A 9 3.44 -7.23 -0.04
N ALA A 10 3.38 -7.51 -1.33
CA ALA A 10 4.54 -7.54 -2.22
C ALA A 10 4.47 -6.41 -3.25
N VAL A 11 5.63 -5.95 -3.74
CA VAL A 11 5.68 -4.97 -4.82
C VAL A 11 5.59 -5.64 -6.19
N ALA A 12 5.18 -4.89 -7.22
CA ALA A 12 4.96 -5.43 -8.58
C ALA A 12 6.18 -6.19 -9.15
N ASP A 13 7.38 -5.74 -8.80
CA ASP A 13 8.66 -6.30 -9.26
C ASP A 13 9.36 -7.21 -8.24
N ALA A 14 8.64 -7.65 -7.20
CA ALA A 14 9.15 -8.66 -6.28
C ALA A 14 9.31 -10.03 -6.96
N ALA A 15 10.18 -10.87 -6.38
CA ALA A 15 10.35 -12.26 -6.83
C ALA A 15 9.00 -13.00 -6.88
N PRO A 16 8.79 -13.92 -7.85
CA PRO A 16 7.52 -14.63 -8.02
C PRO A 16 6.97 -15.24 -6.73
N GLU A 17 7.82 -15.90 -5.95
CA GLU A 17 7.44 -16.60 -4.72
C GLU A 17 6.96 -15.63 -3.64
N VAL A 18 7.45 -14.39 -3.65
CA VAL A 18 7.03 -13.33 -2.71
C VAL A 18 5.67 -12.78 -3.11
N ARG A 19 5.41 -12.62 -4.42
CA ARG A 19 4.11 -12.18 -4.94
C ARG A 19 3.03 -13.23 -4.70
N GLU A 20 3.34 -14.50 -4.91
CA GLU A 20 2.43 -15.63 -4.64
C GLU A 20 2.08 -15.76 -3.16
N ALA A 21 3.02 -15.40 -2.26
CA ALA A 21 2.80 -15.48 -0.82
C ALA A 21 2.13 -14.23 -0.21
N ALA A 22 1.82 -13.20 -1.00
CA ALA A 22 1.27 -11.94 -0.51
C ALA A 22 -0.25 -11.89 -0.65
N ASP A 23 -0.93 -11.31 0.34
CA ASP A 23 -2.37 -11.02 0.27
C ASP A 23 -2.69 -9.94 -0.78
N TYR A 24 -1.74 -9.03 -0.99
CA TYR A 24 -1.83 -7.98 -1.98
C TYR A 24 -0.51 -7.78 -2.71
N VAL A 25 -0.57 -7.63 -4.04
CA VAL A 25 0.56 -7.23 -4.86
C VAL A 25 0.27 -5.83 -5.41
N THR A 26 1.16 -4.88 -5.16
CA THR A 26 0.97 -3.51 -5.63
C THR A 26 1.02 -3.45 -7.16
N GLN A 27 0.33 -2.47 -7.74
CA GLN A 27 0.44 -2.16 -9.17
C GLN A 27 1.78 -1.48 -9.48
N ASN A 28 2.22 -0.60 -8.58
CA ASN A 28 3.50 0.09 -8.72
C ASN A 28 4.69 -0.79 -8.30
N ARG A 29 5.86 -0.52 -8.88
CA ARG A 29 7.12 -1.16 -8.49
C ARG A 29 7.67 -0.55 -7.20
N GLY A 30 8.63 -1.24 -6.58
CA GLY A 30 9.41 -0.68 -5.48
C GLY A 30 10.10 0.63 -5.89
N GLY A 31 9.99 1.69 -5.08
CA GLY A 31 10.51 3.02 -5.40
C GLY A 31 9.59 3.88 -6.27
N ASP A 32 8.68 3.28 -7.03
CA ASP A 32 7.78 3.97 -7.96
C ASP A 32 6.38 4.22 -7.36
N GLY A 33 6.30 4.41 -6.04
CA GLY A 33 5.04 4.70 -5.34
C GLY A 33 4.30 3.51 -4.74
N ALA A 34 4.86 2.30 -4.77
CA ALA A 34 4.24 1.11 -4.13
C ALA A 34 3.84 1.35 -2.66
N VAL A 35 4.69 1.98 -1.85
CA VAL A 35 4.35 2.29 -0.44
C VAL A 35 3.22 3.32 -0.37
N ARG A 36 3.22 4.32 -1.25
CA ARG A 36 2.15 5.34 -1.30
C ARG A 36 0.80 4.70 -1.62
N GLU A 37 0.78 3.78 -2.58
CA GLU A 37 -0.40 2.98 -2.93
C GLU A 37 -0.95 2.21 -1.72
N VAL A 38 -0.08 1.52 -0.99
CA VAL A 38 -0.47 0.78 0.22
C VAL A 38 -0.97 1.71 1.33
N CYS A 39 -0.28 2.83 1.57
CA CYS A 39 -0.72 3.83 2.55
C CYS A 39 -2.11 4.39 2.20
N GLU A 40 -2.36 4.69 0.92
CA GLU A 40 -3.66 5.17 0.46
C GLU A 40 -4.75 4.10 0.63
N MET A 41 -4.47 2.84 0.29
CA MET A 41 -5.38 1.72 0.54
C MET A 41 -5.75 1.60 2.02
N ILE A 42 -4.76 1.63 2.92
CA ILE A 42 -4.98 1.55 4.37
C ILE A 42 -5.82 2.74 4.87
N LEU A 43 -5.50 3.96 4.43
CA LEU A 43 -6.23 5.15 4.83
C LEU A 43 -7.67 5.14 4.33
N LYS A 44 -7.91 4.66 3.10
CA LYS A 44 -9.26 4.50 2.56
C LYS A 44 -10.05 3.44 3.33
N ALA A 45 -9.44 2.30 3.63
CA ALA A 45 -10.09 1.24 4.41
C ALA A 45 -10.45 1.67 5.86
N GLN A 46 -9.82 2.74 6.37
CA GLN A 46 -10.08 3.32 7.68
C GLN A 46 -10.91 4.62 7.61
N ASP A 47 -11.45 5.00 6.44
CA ASP A 47 -12.16 6.27 6.21
C ASP A 47 -11.34 7.55 6.54
N LYS A 48 -10.01 7.44 6.61
CA LYS A 48 -9.08 8.54 6.96
C LYS A 48 -8.53 9.28 5.75
N TRP A 49 -8.69 8.72 4.56
CA TRP A 49 -8.11 9.32 3.34
C TRP A 49 -8.59 10.76 3.10
N GLY A 50 -9.89 11.02 3.29
CA GLY A 50 -10.49 12.33 3.11
C GLY A 50 -9.88 13.40 4.03
N GLU A 51 -9.67 13.07 5.29
CA GLU A 51 -9.03 13.96 6.28
C GLU A 51 -7.61 14.35 5.86
N VAL A 52 -6.81 13.34 5.47
CA VAL A 52 -5.43 13.56 5.02
C VAL A 52 -5.39 14.45 3.78
N VAL A 53 -6.23 14.19 2.78
CA VAL A 53 -6.29 15.00 1.56
C VAL A 53 -6.73 16.43 1.86
N GLN A 54 -7.70 16.60 2.75
CA GLN A 54 -8.20 17.93 3.11
C GLN A 54 -7.13 18.75 3.85
N HIS A 55 -6.35 18.12 4.72
CA HIS A 55 -5.25 18.79 5.42
C HIS A 55 -4.26 19.45 4.45
N TYR A 56 -3.84 18.74 3.40
CA TYR A 56 -2.95 19.30 2.38
C TYR A 56 -3.62 20.38 1.50
N ARG A 57 -4.92 20.26 1.23
CA ARG A 57 -5.66 21.27 0.47
C ARG A 57 -5.81 22.60 1.22
N MET A 58 -5.82 22.58 2.55
CA MET A 58 -5.89 23.81 3.37
C MET A 58 -4.52 24.44 3.61
N MET A 59 -3.42 23.74 3.32
CA MET A 59 -2.04 24.24 3.45
C MET A 59 -1.50 24.89 2.18
N LEU A 60 -2.20 24.72 1.05
CA LEU A 60 -1.94 25.39 -0.24
C LEU A 60 -2.83 26.63 -0.35
#